data_AF-A0A7C1SUJ9-F1
#
_entry.id   AF-A0A7C1SUJ9-F1
#
_cell.length_a   1.000
_cell.length_b   1.000
_cell.length_c   1.000
_cell.angle_alpha   90.00
_cell.angle_beta   90.00
_cell.angle_gamma   90.00
#
_symmetry.space_group_name_H-M   'P 1'
#
loop_
_entity.id
_entity.type
_entity.pdbx_description
1 polymer ?
#
loop_
_entity_poly.entity_id
_entity_poly.type
_entity_poly.pdbx_seq_one_letter_code
_entity_poly.pdbx_strand_id
1 'polypeptide(L)'
;MTTVNKILRLNARDKNTLLRTSFLSQLGPTAMASMMEIANISTYEAREVLFREGEPADSFYSVLTGYVRLYRLNKDGREADIRICGPG
;
A
#
# COMPACT_ATOMS: atom_id res chain seq x y z
N MET A 1 1.90 -16.18 12.17
CA MET A 1 2.33 -14.92 12.80
C MET A 1 1.13 -13.98 12.76
N THR A 2 0.65 -13.56 13.93
CA THR A 2 -0.58 -12.79 14.08
C THR A 2 -0.30 -11.35 13.67
N THR A 3 -0.66 -10.98 12.43
CA THR A 3 -0.65 -9.57 12.00
C THR A 3 -1.58 -8.81 12.94
N VAL A 4 -0.99 -7.95 13.76
CA VAL A 4 -1.76 -7.07 14.63
C VAL A 4 -2.45 -6.05 13.72
N ASN A 5 -3.70 -6.35 13.36
CA ASN A 5 -4.58 -5.46 12.64
C ASN A 5 -4.99 -4.32 13.59
N LYS A 6 -4.05 -3.41 13.89
CA LYS A 6 -4.39 -2.13 14.50
C LYS A 6 -5.10 -1.34 13.42
N ILE A 7 -6.43 -1.40 13.43
CA ILE A 7 -7.30 -0.52 12.65
C ILE A 7 -7.03 0.91 13.15
N LEU A 8 -5.97 1.52 12.63
CA LEU A 8 -5.66 2.91 12.85
C LEU A 8 -6.58 3.69 11.93
N ARG A 9 -7.41 4.57 12.50
CA ARG A 9 -8.19 5.49 11.70
C ARG A 9 -7.26 6.47 11.00
N LEU A 10 -7.50 6.69 9.71
CA LEU A 10 -6.82 7.69 8.90
C LEU A 10 -6.82 9.05 9.60
N ASN A 11 -5.65 9.51 10.04
CA ASN A 11 -5.50 10.85 10.59
C ASN A 11 -5.40 11.88 9.43
N ALA A 12 -5.42 13.18 9.76
CA ALA A 12 -5.42 14.24 8.74
C ALA A 12 -4.17 14.22 7.84
N ARG A 13 -3.01 13.80 8.36
CA ARG A 13 -1.77 13.69 7.60
C ARG A 13 -1.85 12.54 6.58
N ASP A 14 -2.30 11.37 7.02
CA ASP A 14 -2.43 10.18 6.17
C ASP A 14 -3.42 10.45 5.03
N LYS A 15 -4.55 11.12 5.35
CA LYS A 15 -5.50 11.59 4.34
C LYS A 15 -4.85 12.53 3.33
N ASN A 16 -4.03 13.49 3.77
CA ASN A 16 -3.36 14.42 2.85
C ASN A 16 -2.39 13.70 1.91
N THR A 17 -1.64 12.71 2.40
CA THR A 17 -0.77 11.88 1.56
C THR A 17 -1.57 11.10 0.52
N LEU A 18 -2.65 10.40 0.94
CA LEU A 18 -3.51 9.66 0.03
C LEU A 18 -4.15 10.56 -1.04
N LEU A 19 -4.65 11.73 -0.65
CA LEU A 19 -5.27 12.70 -1.57
C LEU A 19 -4.29 13.23 -2.64
N ARG A 20 -2.98 13.15 -2.40
CA ARG A 20 -1.94 13.56 -3.37
C ARG A 20 -1.57 12.47 -4.35
N THR A 21 -1.97 11.22 -4.10
CA THR A 21 -1.71 10.13 -5.05
C THR A 21 -2.44 10.41 -6.36
N SER A 22 -1.75 10.20 -7.49
CA SER A 22 -2.33 10.46 -8.82
C SER A 22 -3.55 9.59 -9.10
N PHE A 23 -3.67 8.43 -8.45
CA PHE A 23 -4.82 7.54 -8.58
C PHE A 23 -6.06 8.14 -7.89
N LEU A 24 -5.94 8.56 -6.63
CA LEU A 24 -7.09 9.06 -5.89
C LEU A 24 -7.51 10.46 -6.36
N SER A 25 -6.58 11.30 -6.84
CA SER A 25 -6.93 12.63 -7.35
C SER A 25 -7.82 12.63 -8.60
N GLN A 26 -7.94 11.49 -9.29
CA GLN A 26 -8.84 11.29 -10.42
C GLN A 26 -10.27 10.90 -10.01
N LEU A 27 -10.49 10.59 -8.72
CA LEU A 27 -11.81 10.24 -8.21
C LEU A 27 -12.65 11.49 -7.91
N GLY A 28 -13.93 11.45 -8.27
CA GLY A 28 -14.89 12.46 -7.83
C GLY A 28 -15.11 12.43 -6.30
N PRO A 29 -15.65 13.50 -5.70
CA PRO A 29 -15.76 13.65 -4.24
C PRO A 29 -16.46 12.48 -3.54
N THR A 30 -17.53 11.94 -4.14
CA THR A 30 -18.29 10.81 -3.59
C THR A 30 -17.47 9.51 -3.60
N ALA A 31 -16.83 9.20 -4.73
CA ALA A 31 -15.99 7.99 -4.85
C ALA A 31 -14.78 8.06 -3.91
N MET A 32 -14.19 9.24 -3.76
CA MET A 32 -13.13 9.49 -2.78
C MET A 32 -13.61 9.24 -1.35
N ALA A 33 -14.78 9.76 -0.97
CA ALA A 33 -15.34 9.55 0.36
C ALA A 33 -15.57 8.05 0.64
N SER A 34 -16.18 7.33 -0.30
CA SER A 34 -16.39 5.88 -0.18
C SER A 34 -15.07 5.10 -0.08
N MET A 35 -14.05 5.48 -0.87
CA MET A 35 -12.73 4.84 -0.80
C MET A 35 -12.09 5.07 0.58
N MET A 36 -12.21 6.28 1.14
CA MET A 36 -11.67 6.62 2.45
C MET A 36 -12.39 5.89 3.60
N GLU A 37 -13.66 5.50 3.42
CA GLU A 37 -14.42 4.72 4.42
C GLU A 37 -13.97 3.26 4.50
N ILE A 38 -13.52 2.68 3.38
CA ILE A 38 -13.09 1.28 3.31
C ILE A 38 -11.57 1.09 3.41
N ALA A 39 -10.81 2.19 3.38
CA ALA A 39 -9.36 2.16 3.47
C ALA A 39 -8.89 1.77 4.88
N ASN A 40 -7.97 0.81 4.96
CA ASN A 40 -7.35 0.37 6.20
C ASN A 40 -5.88 0.82 6.24
N ILE A 41 -5.42 1.22 7.43
CA ILE A 41 -3.99 1.44 7.68
C ILE A 41 -3.39 0.18 8.28
N SER A 42 -2.27 -0.27 7.70
CA SER A 42 -1.47 -1.36 8.23
C SER A 42 -0.01 -0.95 8.31
N THR A 43 0.68 -1.42 9.35
CA THR A 43 2.11 -1.18 9.56
C THR A 43 2.86 -2.50 9.46
N TYR A 44 4.01 -2.48 8.81
CA TYR A 44 4.83 -3.66 8.57
C TYR A 44 6.26 -3.38 9.02
N GLU A 45 6.93 -4.43 9.49
CA GLU A 45 8.34 -4.32 9.87
C GLU A 45 9.25 -4.37 8.64
N ALA A 46 10.50 -3.93 8.81
CA ALA A 46 11.48 -4.00 7.74
C ALA A 46 11.65 -5.45 7.24
N ARG A 47 11.58 -5.63 5.92
CA ARG A 47 11.69 -6.92 5.21
C ARG A 47 10.48 -7.85 5.37
N GLU A 48 9.39 -7.39 5.98
CA GLU A 48 8.13 -8.13 5.95
C GLU A 48 7.55 -8.16 4.53
N VAL A 49 7.03 -9.31 4.11
CA VAL A 49 6.45 -9.50 2.77
C VAL A 49 4.98 -9.15 2.81
N LEU A 50 4.57 -8.15 2.03
CA LEU A 50 3.17 -7.69 1.96
C LEU A 50 2.31 -8.66 1.14
N PHE A 51 2.82 -9.10 -0.02
CA PHE A 51 2.19 -10.08 -0.91
C PHE A 51 3.26 -10.71 -1.82
N ARG A 52 2.91 -11.81 -2.48
CA ARG A 52 3.76 -12.49 -3.48
C ARG A 52 3.13 -12.51 -4.86
N GLU A 53 3.99 -12.62 -5.87
CA GLU A 53 3.53 -12.86 -7.24
C GLU A 53 2.70 -14.16 -7.31
N GLY A 54 1.54 -14.08 -7.97
CA GLY A 54 0.61 -15.20 -8.11
C GLY A 54 -0.44 -15.29 -6.99
N GLU A 55 -0.31 -14.52 -5.91
CA GLU A 55 -1.38 -14.39 -4.91
C GLU A 55 -2.55 -13.54 -5.48
N PRO A 56 -3.81 -13.80 -5.06
CA PRO A 56 -4.94 -12.97 -5.45
C PRO A 56 -4.71 -11.48 -5.13
N ALA A 57 -5.04 -10.61 -6.09
CA ALA A 57 -4.88 -9.17 -5.95
C ALA A 57 -6.13 -8.54 -5.31
N ASP A 58 -6.30 -8.75 -4.00
CA ASP A 58 -7.50 -8.32 -3.26
C ASP A 58 -7.41 -6.87 -2.73
N SER A 59 -6.27 -6.21 -2.87
CA SER A 59 -6.02 -4.89 -2.27
C SER A 59 -5.08 -4.02 -3.10
N PHE A 60 -5.34 -2.71 -3.06
CA PHE A 60 -4.41 -1.69 -3.51
C PHE A 60 -3.67 -1.08 -2.32
N TYR A 61 -2.38 -0.81 -2.50
CA TYR A 61 -1.53 -0.24 -1.44
C TYR A 61 -1.08 1.16 -1.83
N SER A 62 -1.06 2.05 -0.83
CA SER A 62 -0.39 3.34 -0.88
C SER A 62 0.57 3.43 0.28
N VAL A 63 1.82 3.82 0.01
CA VAL A 63 2.80 4.01 1.07
C VAL A 63 2.52 5.34 1.75
N LEU A 64 2.36 5.33 3.07
CA LEU A 64 2.18 6.55 3.87
C LEU A 64 3.53 7.04 4.42
N THR A 65 4.36 6.09 4.85
CA THR A 65 5.71 6.32 5.39
C THR A 65 6.63 5.15 5.02
N GLY A 66 7.93 5.39 4.95
CA GLY A 66 8.92 4.36 4.62
C GLY A 66 9.01 4.04 3.12
N TYR A 67 9.49 2.82 2.82
CA TYR A 67 9.69 2.35 1.45
C TYR A 67 9.30 0.88 1.31
N VAL A 68 8.68 0.54 0.19
CA VAL A 68 8.37 -0.84 -0.19
C VAL A 68 9.09 -1.15 -1.50
N ARG A 69 9.81 -2.27 -1.53
CA ARG A 69 10.50 -2.75 -2.73
C ARG A 69 9.60 -3.76 -3.45
N LEU A 70 9.25 -3.46 -4.70
CA LEU A 70 8.58 -4.40 -5.60
C LEU A 70 9.64 -5.07 -6.47
N TYR A 71 9.67 -6.40 -6.45
CA TYR A 71 10.61 -7.20 -7.22
C TYR A 71 9.89 -8.45 -7.76
N ARG A 72 10.52 -9.12 -8.73
CA ARG A 72 10.13 -10.47 -9.17
C ARG A 72 11.30 -11.42 -9.02
N LEU A 73 10.98 -12.71 -8.93
CA LEU A 73 11.97 -13.77 -8.96
C LEU A 73 12.11 -14.32 -10.38
N ASN A 74 13.33 -14.57 -10.82
CA ASN A 74 13.55 -15.35 -12.04
C ASN A 74 13.44 -16.86 -11.74
N LYS A 75 13.60 -17.71 -12.78
CA LYS A 75 13.53 -19.18 -12.65
C LYS A 75 14.55 -19.77 -11.68
N ASP A 76 15.64 -19.06 -11.42
CA ASP A 76 16.72 -19.46 -10.51
C ASP A 76 16.56 -18.87 -9.10
N GLY A 77 15.43 -18.19 -8.82
CA GLY A 77 15.15 -17.56 -7.53
C GLY A 77 15.91 -16.26 -7.28
N ARG A 78 16.51 -15.65 -8.30
CA ARG A 78 17.16 -14.33 -8.17
C ARG A 78 16.14 -13.20 -8.26
N GLU A 79 16.29 -12.23 -7.38
CA GLU A 79 15.46 -11.03 -7.34
C GLU A 79 15.86 -10.04 -8.45
N ALA A 80 14.86 -9.54 -9.17
CA ALA A 80 14.97 -8.41 -10.07
C ALA A 80 14.05 -7.28 -9.58
N ASP A 81 14.64 -6.18 -9.15
CA ASP A 81 13.90 -5.02 -8.66
C ASP A 81 13.12 -4.35 -9.81
N ILE A 82 11.83 -4.13 -9.58
CA ILE A 82 10.94 -3.44 -10.52
C ILE A 82 10.84 -1.97 -10.12
N ARG A 83 10.60 -1.71 -8.83
CA ARG A 83 10.39 -0.36 -8.30
C ARG A 83 10.62 -0.30 -6.80
N ILE A 84 11.08 0.84 -6.31
CA ILE A 84 10.96 1.23 -4.91
C ILE A 84 9.82 2.25 -4.80
N CYS A 85 8.80 1.92 -4.00
CA CYS A 85 7.64 2.75 -3.73
C CYS A 85 7.87 3.52 -2.43
N GLY A 86 7.93 4.85 -2.52
CA GLY A 86 7.93 5.75 -1.36
C GLY A 86 6.55 6.39 -1.16
N PRO A 87 6.41 7.33 -0.20
CA PRO A 87 5.13 7.93 0.12
C PRO A 87 4.45 8.67 -1.05
N GLY A 88 3.13 8.46 -1.20
CA GLY A 88 2.31 9.03 -2.29
C GLY A 88 2.24 8.15 -3.53
#